data_AF-A0A847DQY6-F1
#
_entry.id   AF-A0A847DQY6-F1
#
_cell.length_a   1.000
_cell.length_b   1.000
_cell.length_c   1.000
_cell.angle_alpha   90.00
_cell.angle_beta   90.00
_cell.angle_gamma   90.00
#
_symmetry.space_group_name_H-M   'P 1'
#
loop_
_entity.id
_entity.type
_entity.pdbx_description
1 polymer ?
#
loop_
_entity_poly.entity_id
_entity_poly.type
_entity_poly.pdbx_seq_one_letter_code
_entity_poly.pdbx_strand_id
1 'polypeptide(L)'
;MRPGAEAQASEPQSHWQALRWMAASRLAVALALAGFFLFETVQDDAGWLGEPKLFGRVVFVYLLAAIAFLFALRPLRGRFQLQLVVHTLVDLTAITLLMHAAGGLRGGLGVLMIATVAAAAVLSQRLLAASFAAAASLLLLGEAVLSWLRHDAVLPALSMMAGLIGAACFATAMLVNWLARQLHRQEELASERGADLRNQLAVTQRVVAELEQGVLVVAPDGRLRTMNPAARELLGGAPMGGAVAGSASTRVRAAGIGTPAAAATRAQAPDREAAGSAALATVLRACAHWREAGARSGESCELLLPSSDESGTRVQLRFLATPGGDAVLMLDDLRRAEERAQQLKLAAMGRLSASIAHEIRNPLGAIRHANALLAERLDEAASRRLAGIIEDNTLRIDRVIADVLSVSRRDRPGDETIDMPPFLAAFADEFAAQAGVERRRIALRVEATQPMCFDPNHLRQVLVNLVGNALRYASDAPGAVVLAWRERAPHRLELRISDDGPGLSAEMRQHAFEPFFTTETRGTGLGLYLARELCSANGATVRYESASGASPGAFIIEPRAERVTA
;
A
#
# COMPACT_ATOMS: atom_id res chain seq x y z
N MET A 1 3.04 35.71 21.35
CA MET A 1 2.52 37.04 20.90
C MET A 1 2.77 37.11 19.40
N ARG A 2 1.80 37.20 18.47
CA ARG A 2 0.41 37.67 18.51
C ARG A 2 -0.53 36.65 17.84
N PRO A 3 -1.66 36.29 18.46
CA PRO A 3 -2.80 35.67 17.78
C PRO A 3 -3.78 36.75 17.30
N GLY A 4 -4.55 36.48 16.25
CA GLY A 4 -5.72 37.29 15.88
C GLY A 4 -5.56 38.11 14.60
N ALA A 5 -5.61 37.42 13.46
CA ALA A 5 -6.06 38.00 12.21
C ALA A 5 -7.28 37.19 11.75
N GLU A 6 -8.43 37.67 12.21
CA GLU A 6 -9.74 37.60 11.55
C GLU A 6 -10.01 36.36 10.70
N ALA A 7 -10.48 35.30 11.36
CA ALA A 7 -11.47 34.42 10.76
C ALA A 7 -12.75 35.24 10.52
N GLN A 8 -12.80 35.98 9.41
CA GLN A 8 -14.07 36.40 8.83
C GLN A 8 -14.81 35.11 8.48
N ALA A 9 -15.69 34.69 9.39
CA ALA A 9 -16.66 33.65 9.16
C ALA A 9 -17.41 34.01 7.88
N SER A 10 -17.08 33.31 6.79
CA SER A 10 -17.85 33.30 5.57
C SER A 10 -19.23 32.79 5.91
N GLU A 11 -20.17 33.68 6.23
CA GLU A 11 -21.58 33.33 6.30
C GLU A 11 -21.93 32.61 4.98
N PRO A 12 -22.49 31.39 5.05
CA PRO A 12 -22.63 30.56 3.87
C PRO A 12 -23.48 31.29 2.82
N GLN A 13 -23.00 31.28 1.56
CA GLN A 13 -23.65 31.95 0.43
C GLN A 13 -25.13 31.59 0.26
N SER A 14 -25.58 30.47 0.86
CA SER A 14 -26.97 30.00 0.92
C SER A 14 -27.92 30.99 1.63
N HIS A 15 -27.50 31.63 2.72
CA HIS A 15 -28.38 32.55 3.47
C HIS A 15 -28.71 33.81 2.67
N TRP A 16 -27.73 34.31 1.89
CA TRP A 16 -27.90 35.47 1.01
C TRP A 16 -28.76 35.17 -0.20
N GLN A 17 -28.65 33.97 -0.76
CA GLN A 17 -29.53 33.52 -1.84
C GLN A 17 -30.98 33.42 -1.35
N ALA A 18 -31.21 32.87 -0.16
CA ALA A 18 -32.55 32.75 0.39
C ALA A 18 -33.19 34.12 0.71
N LEU A 19 -32.42 35.09 1.22
CA LEU A 19 -32.94 36.45 1.45
C LEU A 19 -33.28 37.18 0.13
N ARG A 20 -32.51 36.95 -0.94
CA ARG A 20 -32.84 37.45 -2.28
C ARG A 20 -34.11 36.83 -2.82
N TRP A 21 -34.32 35.53 -2.64
CA TRP A 21 -35.57 34.86 -3.00
C TRP A 21 -36.76 35.42 -2.23
N MET A 22 -36.60 35.69 -0.93
CA MET A 22 -37.65 36.33 -0.12
C MET A 22 -37.96 37.77 -0.55
N ALA A 23 -36.94 38.56 -0.92
CA ALA A 23 -37.16 39.91 -1.44
C ALA A 23 -37.84 39.89 -2.82
N ALA A 24 -37.48 38.93 -3.67
CA ALA A 24 -38.11 38.75 -4.98
C ALA A 24 -39.57 38.29 -4.86
N SER A 25 -39.87 37.36 -3.95
CA SER A 25 -41.25 36.92 -3.70
C SER A 25 -42.12 38.05 -3.14
N ARG A 26 -41.56 38.89 -2.25
CA ARG A 26 -42.24 40.10 -1.75
C ARG A 26 -42.61 41.07 -2.88
N LEU A 27 -41.66 41.37 -3.78
CA LEU A 27 -41.91 42.25 -4.91
C LEU A 27 -43.01 41.69 -5.81
N ALA A 28 -43.00 40.38 -6.06
CA ALA A 28 -44.05 39.71 -6.83
C ALA A 28 -45.44 39.85 -6.16
N VAL A 29 -45.53 39.65 -4.83
CA VAL A 29 -46.78 39.85 -4.08
C VAL A 29 -47.25 41.30 -4.14
N ALA A 30 -46.34 42.27 -3.95
CA ALA A 30 -46.67 43.70 -4.04
C ALA A 30 -47.19 44.09 -5.43
N LEU A 31 -46.56 43.57 -6.50
CA LEU A 31 -47.00 43.78 -7.88
C LEU A 31 -48.35 43.11 -8.17
N ALA A 32 -48.59 41.90 -7.65
CA ALA A 32 -49.87 41.22 -7.78
C ALA A 32 -51.01 42.01 -7.11
N LEU A 33 -50.77 42.54 -5.90
CA LEU A 33 -51.72 43.39 -5.19
C LEU A 33 -51.98 44.72 -5.92
N ALA A 34 -50.95 45.30 -6.52
CA ALA A 34 -51.09 46.50 -7.36
C ALA A 34 -51.87 46.23 -8.65
N GLY A 35 -51.62 45.09 -9.31
CA GLY A 35 -52.38 44.64 -10.47
C GLY A 35 -53.85 44.38 -10.14
N PHE A 36 -54.11 43.73 -9.00
CA PHE A 36 -55.47 43.51 -8.50
C PHE A 36 -56.19 44.83 -8.26
N PHE A 37 -55.56 45.79 -7.58
CA PHE A 37 -56.14 47.13 -7.37
C PHE A 37 -56.43 47.84 -8.69
N LEU A 38 -55.50 47.81 -9.66
CA LEU A 38 -55.69 48.46 -10.94
C LEU A 38 -56.86 47.84 -11.72
N PHE A 39 -56.96 46.52 -11.72
CA PHE A 39 -58.05 45.79 -12.38
C PHE A 39 -59.42 46.17 -11.81
N GLU A 40 -59.56 46.15 -10.48
CA GLU A 40 -60.79 46.54 -9.77
C GLU A 40 -61.17 48.02 -10.05
N THR A 41 -60.19 48.93 -10.08
CA THR A 41 -60.44 50.33 -10.42
C THR A 41 -60.88 50.55 -11.87
N VAL A 42 -60.51 49.66 -12.79
CA VAL A 42 -60.88 49.75 -14.22
C VAL A 42 -62.28 49.18 -14.47
N GLN A 43 -62.69 48.16 -13.72
CA GLN A 43 -64.03 47.56 -13.83
C GLN A 43 -65.13 48.36 -13.11
N ASP A 44 -64.79 49.39 -12.33
CA ASP A 44 -65.71 50.14 -11.46
C ASP A 44 -66.44 49.26 -10.42
N ASP A 45 -65.97 48.02 -10.22
CA ASP A 45 -66.51 47.00 -9.30
C ASP A 45 -65.88 47.08 -7.89
N ALA A 46 -65.27 48.21 -7.54
CA ALA A 46 -64.59 48.45 -6.27
C ALA A 46 -65.50 48.39 -5.02
N GLY A 47 -66.77 48.02 -5.15
CA GLY A 47 -67.73 47.84 -4.05
C GLY A 47 -67.34 46.76 -3.04
N TRP A 48 -66.37 45.90 -3.37
CA TRP A 48 -65.78 44.93 -2.43
C TRP A 48 -64.72 45.54 -1.50
N LEU A 49 -64.17 46.72 -1.83
CA LEU A 49 -63.20 47.43 -0.99
C LEU A 49 -63.93 48.42 -0.08
N GLY A 50 -63.77 48.26 1.24
CA GLY A 50 -64.35 49.20 2.21
C GLY A 50 -63.83 50.63 2.04
N GLU A 51 -62.51 50.79 1.87
CA GLU A 51 -61.85 52.08 1.65
C GLU A 51 -60.84 52.01 0.48
N PRO A 52 -61.27 52.19 -0.78
CA PRO A 52 -60.41 52.02 -1.95
C PRO A 52 -59.22 53.00 -1.98
N LYS A 53 -59.40 54.22 -1.47
CA LYS A 53 -58.32 55.23 -1.37
C LYS A 53 -57.23 54.81 -0.38
N LEU A 54 -57.60 54.18 0.73
CA LEU A 54 -56.65 53.67 1.72
C LEU A 54 -55.91 52.47 1.15
N PHE A 55 -56.64 51.53 0.53
CA PHE A 55 -56.06 50.34 -0.11
C PHE A 55 -54.98 50.71 -1.13
N GLY A 56 -55.30 51.62 -2.08
CA GLY A 56 -54.35 52.07 -3.09
C GLY A 56 -53.09 52.74 -2.50
N ARG A 57 -53.24 53.57 -1.45
CA ARG A 57 -52.10 54.19 -0.75
C ARG A 57 -51.21 53.15 -0.08
N VAL A 58 -51.80 52.17 0.59
CA VAL A 58 -51.03 51.11 1.28
C VAL A 58 -50.29 50.24 0.27
N VAL A 59 -50.93 49.84 -0.84
CA VAL A 59 -50.27 49.09 -1.92
C VAL A 59 -49.10 49.88 -2.52
N PHE A 60 -49.28 51.17 -2.78
CA PHE A 60 -48.22 52.02 -3.32
C PHE A 60 -47.02 52.14 -2.36
N VAL A 61 -47.29 52.41 -1.08
CA VAL A 61 -46.25 52.47 -0.03
C VAL A 61 -45.55 51.12 0.13
N TYR A 62 -46.31 50.02 0.10
CA TYR A 62 -45.76 48.67 0.21
C TYR A 62 -44.86 48.29 -0.99
N LEU A 63 -45.23 48.70 -2.21
CA LEU A 63 -44.41 48.52 -3.41
C LEU A 63 -43.08 49.30 -3.31
N LEU A 64 -43.13 50.56 -2.86
CA LEU A 64 -41.93 51.36 -2.61
C LEU A 64 -41.03 50.71 -1.55
N ALA A 65 -41.62 50.21 -0.46
CA ALA A 65 -40.90 49.49 0.58
C ALA A 65 -40.25 48.20 0.05
N ALA A 66 -40.96 47.42 -0.78
CA ALA A 66 -40.42 46.20 -1.40
C ALA A 66 -39.21 46.50 -2.30
N ILE A 67 -39.28 47.57 -3.10
CA ILE A 67 -38.16 48.05 -3.92
C ILE A 67 -37.00 48.52 -3.04
N ALA A 68 -37.27 49.32 -2.00
CA ALA A 68 -36.25 49.80 -1.06
C ALA A 68 -35.53 48.63 -0.36
N PHE A 69 -36.27 47.60 0.05
CA PHE A 69 -35.70 46.39 0.66
C PHE A 69 -34.81 45.61 -0.30
N LEU A 70 -35.11 45.56 -1.59
CA LEU A 70 -34.26 44.93 -2.60
C LEU A 70 -32.90 45.66 -2.74
N PHE A 71 -32.90 47.00 -2.66
CA PHE A 71 -31.66 47.80 -2.66
C PHE A 71 -30.91 47.73 -1.32
N ALA A 72 -31.62 47.63 -0.20
CA ALA A 72 -31.05 47.51 1.14
C ALA A 72 -30.27 46.19 1.39
N LEU A 73 -30.43 45.19 0.50
CA LEU A 73 -29.64 43.94 0.53
C LEU A 73 -28.14 44.16 0.30
N ARG A 74 -27.74 45.28 -0.33
CA ARG A 74 -26.33 45.55 -0.68
C ARG A 74 -25.51 46.16 0.48
N PRO A 75 -25.95 47.23 1.17
CA PRO A 75 -25.11 47.94 2.15
C PRO A 75 -25.13 47.36 3.59
N LEU A 76 -26.07 46.48 3.95
CA LEU A 76 -26.33 46.08 5.34
C LEU A 76 -25.99 44.61 5.65
N ARG A 77 -24.99 44.04 4.96
CA ARG A 77 -24.65 42.61 5.06
C ARG A 77 -24.36 42.10 6.48
N GLY A 78 -23.85 42.94 7.36
CA GLY A 78 -23.54 42.54 8.75
C GLY A 78 -24.74 42.41 9.71
N ARG A 79 -25.99 42.70 9.30
CA ARG A 79 -27.16 42.73 10.21
C ARG A 79 -28.35 41.89 9.71
N PHE A 80 -28.09 40.66 9.27
CA PHE A 80 -29.10 39.75 8.71
C PHE A 80 -30.38 39.61 9.56
N GLN A 81 -30.25 39.33 10.86
CA GLN A 81 -31.40 39.12 11.75
C GLN A 81 -32.27 40.39 11.90
N LEU A 82 -31.64 41.56 11.98
CA LEU A 82 -32.35 42.83 12.07
C LEU A 82 -33.14 43.12 10.77
N GLN A 83 -32.52 42.87 9.61
CA GLN A 83 -33.20 43.04 8.33
C GLN A 83 -34.41 42.10 8.20
N LEU A 84 -34.25 40.83 8.54
CA LEU A 84 -35.34 39.86 8.50
C LEU A 84 -36.51 40.27 9.39
N VAL A 85 -36.23 40.74 10.62
CA VAL A 85 -37.26 41.22 11.56
C VAL A 85 -37.98 42.46 11.02
N VAL A 86 -37.25 43.50 10.62
CA VAL A 86 -37.84 44.74 10.10
C VAL A 86 -38.70 44.46 8.87
N HIS A 87 -38.16 43.70 7.93
CA HIS A 87 -38.86 43.35 6.70
C HIS A 87 -40.16 42.58 6.97
N THR A 88 -40.11 41.56 7.84
CA THR A 88 -41.29 40.75 8.16
C THR A 88 -42.35 41.55 8.91
N LEU A 89 -41.96 42.42 9.84
CA LEU A 89 -42.92 43.30 10.53
C LEU A 89 -43.59 44.30 9.59
N VAL A 90 -42.86 44.83 8.60
CA VAL A 90 -43.44 45.69 7.56
C VAL A 90 -44.42 44.91 6.70
N ASP A 91 -44.12 43.66 6.32
CA ASP A 91 -45.05 42.82 5.57
C ASP A 91 -46.33 42.53 6.36
N LEU A 92 -46.20 42.13 7.63
CA LEU A 92 -47.35 41.83 8.50
C LEU A 92 -48.24 43.06 8.71
N THR A 93 -47.65 44.22 8.94
CA THR A 93 -48.40 45.47 9.13
C THR A 93 -49.05 45.95 7.84
N ALA A 94 -48.37 45.87 6.70
CA ALA A 94 -48.94 46.22 5.41
C ALA A 94 -50.13 45.31 5.04
N ILE A 95 -50.00 43.99 5.21
CA ILE A 95 -51.10 43.04 4.94
C ILE A 95 -52.28 43.30 5.88
N THR A 96 -52.02 43.61 7.16
CA THR A 96 -53.09 43.94 8.11
C THR A 96 -53.82 45.23 7.72
N LEU A 97 -53.09 46.26 7.27
CA LEU A 97 -53.69 47.52 6.78
C LEU A 97 -54.46 47.32 5.46
N LEU A 98 -53.98 46.46 4.57
CA LEU A 98 -54.72 46.10 3.35
C LEU A 98 -56.01 45.34 3.68
N MET A 99 -55.95 44.44 4.66
CA MET A 99 -57.11 43.72 5.15
C MET A 99 -58.13 44.68 5.77
N HIS A 100 -57.68 45.66 6.54
CA HIS A 100 -58.52 46.73 7.08
C HIS A 100 -59.21 47.53 5.96
N ALA A 101 -58.46 47.98 4.96
CA ALA A 101 -58.96 48.74 3.84
C ALA A 101 -59.92 47.93 2.93
N ALA A 102 -59.78 46.60 2.90
CA ALA A 102 -60.67 45.68 2.19
C ALA A 102 -61.95 45.33 2.97
N GLY A 103 -62.23 45.99 4.10
CA GLY A 103 -63.43 45.71 4.91
C GLY A 103 -63.26 44.54 5.89
N GLY A 104 -62.01 44.21 6.25
CA GLY A 104 -61.66 43.21 7.27
C GLY A 104 -61.36 41.83 6.70
N LEU A 105 -61.60 40.79 7.51
CA LEU A 105 -61.19 39.40 7.24
C LEU A 105 -61.92 38.71 6.08
N ARG A 106 -62.94 39.36 5.48
CA ARG A 106 -63.74 38.79 4.38
C ARG A 106 -62.94 38.68 3.07
N GLY A 107 -61.89 39.48 2.93
CA GLY A 107 -61.15 39.65 1.68
C GLY A 107 -60.18 38.52 1.30
N GLY A 108 -60.06 37.44 2.08
CA GLY A 108 -59.10 36.35 1.85
C GLY A 108 -57.62 36.73 2.04
N LEU A 109 -57.30 38.02 2.19
CA LEU A 109 -55.95 38.55 2.40
C LEU A 109 -55.27 37.99 3.67
N GLY A 110 -56.05 37.51 4.65
CA GLY A 110 -55.51 36.84 5.84
C GLY A 110 -54.70 35.59 5.53
N VAL A 111 -54.93 34.92 4.38
CA VAL A 111 -54.10 33.77 3.95
C VAL A 111 -52.67 34.20 3.60
N LEU A 112 -52.47 35.44 3.13
CA LEU A 112 -51.14 35.99 2.86
C LEU A 112 -50.29 36.13 4.13
N MET A 113 -50.92 36.26 5.31
CA MET A 113 -50.21 36.24 6.60
C MET A 113 -49.53 34.89 6.85
N ILE A 114 -50.20 33.78 6.48
CA ILE A 114 -49.62 32.43 6.63
C ILE A 114 -48.39 32.29 5.72
N ALA A 115 -48.49 32.75 4.46
CA ALA A 115 -47.38 32.68 3.50
C ALA A 115 -46.18 33.53 3.92
N THR A 116 -46.42 34.74 4.43
CA THR A 116 -45.34 35.65 4.90
C THR A 116 -44.66 35.12 6.17
N VAL A 117 -45.44 34.62 7.13
CA VAL A 117 -44.90 33.96 8.33
C VAL A 117 -44.12 32.69 7.95
N ALA A 118 -44.60 31.89 7.00
CA ALA A 118 -43.90 30.71 6.50
C ALA A 118 -42.53 31.07 5.90
N ALA A 119 -42.49 32.09 5.03
CA ALA A 119 -41.26 32.54 4.40
C ALA A 119 -40.23 33.04 5.44
N ALA A 120 -40.69 33.81 6.44
CA ALA A 120 -39.83 34.26 7.53
C ALA A 120 -39.37 33.11 8.45
N ALA A 121 -40.20 32.08 8.65
CA ALA A 121 -39.88 30.92 9.48
C ALA A 121 -38.78 30.02 8.89
N VAL A 122 -38.65 29.93 7.56
CA VAL A 122 -37.54 29.20 6.91
C VAL A 122 -36.18 29.77 7.30
N LEU A 123 -36.10 31.09 7.43
CA LEU A 123 -34.85 31.84 7.55
C LEU A 123 -34.50 32.25 8.99
N SER A 124 -35.41 32.01 9.94
CA SER A 124 -35.29 32.49 11.31
C SER A 124 -35.07 31.38 12.33
N GLN A 125 -34.57 31.75 13.51
CA GLN A 125 -34.46 30.85 14.64
C GLN A 125 -35.85 30.57 15.25
N ARG A 126 -36.00 29.52 16.08
CA ARG A 126 -37.31 29.08 16.65
C ARG A 126 -38.05 30.21 17.32
N LEU A 127 -37.31 30.99 18.10
CA LEU A 127 -37.87 32.06 18.92
C LEU A 127 -38.37 33.20 18.01
N LEU A 128 -37.62 33.53 16.96
CA LEU A 128 -38.02 34.56 15.99
C LEU A 128 -39.19 34.09 15.12
N ALA A 129 -39.19 32.85 14.64
CA ALA A 129 -40.31 32.27 13.89
C ALA A 129 -41.62 32.28 14.71
N ALA A 130 -41.53 31.88 15.99
CA ALA A 130 -42.67 31.96 16.91
C ALA A 130 -43.10 33.41 17.19
N SER A 131 -42.15 34.34 17.27
CA SER A 131 -42.42 35.78 17.47
C SER A 131 -43.17 36.38 16.27
N PHE A 132 -42.85 35.98 15.04
CA PHE A 132 -43.58 36.44 13.85
C PHE A 132 -45.01 35.88 13.81
N ALA A 133 -45.21 34.61 14.15
CA ALA A 133 -46.56 34.04 14.27
C ALA A 133 -47.38 34.72 15.38
N ALA A 134 -46.75 35.04 16.51
CA ALA A 134 -47.38 35.80 17.59
C ALA A 134 -47.78 37.21 17.15
N ALA A 135 -46.87 37.94 16.48
CA ALA A 135 -47.15 39.27 15.94
C ALA A 135 -48.28 39.24 14.90
N ALA A 136 -48.26 38.26 13.99
CA ALA A 136 -49.33 38.05 13.02
C ALA A 136 -50.68 37.80 13.71
N SER A 137 -50.73 36.90 14.69
CA SER A 137 -51.94 36.58 15.45
C SER A 137 -52.47 37.80 16.23
N LEU A 138 -51.60 38.56 16.87
CA LEU A 138 -51.97 39.80 17.57
C LEU A 138 -52.53 40.86 16.63
N LEU A 139 -51.94 41.03 15.44
CA LEU A 139 -52.45 41.95 14.43
C LEU A 139 -53.82 41.52 13.90
N LEU A 140 -54.02 40.22 13.65
CA LEU A 140 -55.31 39.67 13.21
C LEU A 140 -56.40 39.82 14.28
N LEU A 141 -56.07 39.54 15.55
CA LEU A 141 -56.98 39.72 16.67
C LEU A 141 -57.28 41.21 16.90
N GLY A 142 -56.27 42.08 16.79
CA GLY A 142 -56.43 43.53 16.87
C GLY A 142 -57.38 44.06 15.80
N GLU A 143 -57.24 43.58 14.57
CA GLU A 143 -58.16 43.94 13.47
C GLU A 143 -59.57 43.40 13.70
N ALA A 144 -59.72 42.19 14.23
CA ALA A 144 -61.04 41.66 14.61
C ALA A 144 -61.72 42.50 15.70
N VAL A 145 -60.95 42.97 16.70
CA VAL A 145 -61.44 43.85 17.77
C VAL A 145 -61.83 45.23 17.21
N LEU A 146 -60.99 45.83 16.36
CA LEU A 146 -61.28 47.12 15.72
C LEU A 146 -62.53 47.04 14.84
N SER A 147 -62.71 45.94 14.11
CA SER A 147 -63.91 45.68 13.32
C SER A 147 -65.16 45.60 14.20
N TRP A 148 -65.05 44.96 15.38
CA TRP A 148 -66.13 44.84 16.37
C TRP A 148 -66.55 46.20 16.93
N LEU A 149 -65.58 47.05 17.27
CA LEU A 149 -65.84 48.40 17.77
C LEU A 149 -66.51 49.33 16.74
N ARG A 150 -66.31 49.12 15.44
CA ARG A 150 -66.82 50.04 14.40
C ARG A 150 -68.20 49.67 13.85
N HIS A 151 -68.58 48.40 13.84
CA HIS A 151 -69.75 47.93 13.08
C HIS A 151 -70.87 47.33 13.96
N ASP A 152 -70.80 47.47 15.29
CA ASP A 152 -71.77 47.02 16.32
C ASP A 152 -72.20 45.52 16.30
N ALA A 153 -71.77 44.74 15.31
CA ALA A 153 -71.93 43.29 15.25
C ALA A 153 -70.87 42.66 14.34
N VAL A 154 -69.75 42.25 14.92
CA VAL A 154 -68.92 41.22 14.27
C VAL A 154 -69.65 39.90 14.41
N LEU A 155 -70.02 39.29 13.28
CA LEU A 155 -70.52 37.92 13.24
C LEU A 155 -69.50 37.02 13.95
N PRO A 156 -69.89 36.17 14.92
CA PRO A 156 -68.99 35.27 15.64
C PRO A 156 -68.05 34.44 14.72
N ALA A 157 -68.49 34.19 13.48
CA ALA A 157 -67.70 33.55 12.44
C ALA A 157 -66.43 34.31 12.05
N LEU A 158 -66.42 35.65 12.03
CA LEU A 158 -65.27 36.47 11.62
C LEU A 158 -64.18 36.52 12.71
N SER A 159 -64.56 36.59 13.98
CA SER A 159 -63.61 36.45 15.10
C SER A 159 -63.03 35.04 15.18
N MET A 160 -63.83 34.02 14.85
CA MET A 160 -63.34 32.64 14.77
C MET A 160 -62.33 32.46 13.62
N MET A 161 -62.54 33.12 12.47
CA MET A 161 -61.58 33.14 11.37
C MET A 161 -60.24 33.78 11.75
N ALA A 162 -60.23 34.89 12.51
CA ALA A 162 -58.99 35.49 13.01
C ALA A 162 -58.21 34.52 13.90
N GLY A 163 -58.89 33.84 14.83
CA GLY A 163 -58.30 32.82 15.69
C GLY A 163 -57.76 31.63 14.90
N LEU A 164 -58.48 31.16 13.88
CA LEU A 164 -58.07 30.05 13.03
C LEU A 164 -56.85 30.39 12.17
N ILE A 165 -56.81 31.57 11.55
CA ILE A 165 -55.67 32.04 10.75
C ILE A 165 -54.46 32.29 11.67
N GLY A 166 -54.66 32.84 12.86
CA GLY A 166 -53.62 32.99 13.88
C GLY A 166 -53.03 31.65 14.31
N ALA A 167 -53.88 30.65 14.59
CA ALA A 167 -53.45 29.28 14.90
C ALA A 167 -52.71 28.64 13.72
N ALA A 168 -53.19 28.84 12.48
CA ALA A 168 -52.52 28.38 11.27
C ALA A 168 -51.12 29.01 11.12
N CYS A 169 -50.97 30.31 11.39
CA CYS A 169 -49.66 30.97 11.37
C CYS A 169 -48.67 30.33 12.36
N PHE A 170 -49.12 29.99 13.57
CA PHE A 170 -48.29 29.27 14.55
C PHE A 170 -47.92 27.86 14.07
N ALA A 171 -48.91 27.09 13.60
CA ALA A 171 -48.68 25.73 13.10
C ALA A 171 -47.69 25.73 11.93
N THR A 172 -47.88 26.64 10.96
CA THR A 172 -46.99 26.80 9.82
C THR A 172 -45.60 27.25 10.25
N ALA A 173 -45.46 28.25 11.12
CA ALA A 173 -44.16 28.69 11.61
C ALA A 173 -43.40 27.55 12.29
N MET A 174 -44.06 26.77 13.15
CA MET A 174 -43.45 25.63 13.83
C MET A 174 -43.05 24.52 12.87
N LEU A 175 -43.95 24.11 11.96
CA LEU A 175 -43.71 23.02 11.01
C LEU A 175 -42.60 23.36 10.03
N VAL A 176 -42.63 24.57 9.44
CA VAL A 176 -41.63 25.03 8.48
C VAL A 176 -40.26 25.14 9.14
N ASN A 177 -40.17 25.74 10.32
CA ASN A 177 -38.91 25.85 11.04
C ASN A 177 -38.43 24.48 11.59
N TRP A 178 -39.32 23.52 11.85
CA TRP A 178 -38.94 22.13 12.16
C TRP A 178 -38.37 21.42 10.93
N LEU A 179 -39.03 21.51 9.78
CA LEU A 179 -38.57 20.93 8.51
C LEU A 179 -37.22 21.53 8.08
N ALA A 180 -37.06 22.85 8.16
CA ALA A 180 -35.83 23.53 7.80
C ALA A 180 -34.62 23.01 8.62
N ARG A 181 -34.82 22.81 9.92
CA ARG A 181 -33.78 22.23 10.79
C ARG A 181 -33.50 20.77 10.51
N GLN A 182 -34.55 20.00 10.23
CA GLN A 182 -34.40 18.60 9.92
C GLN A 182 -33.57 18.44 8.64
N LEU A 183 -33.84 19.23 7.61
CA LEU A 183 -33.07 19.22 6.36
C LEU A 183 -31.60 19.55 6.61
N HIS A 184 -31.31 20.62 7.36
CA HIS A 184 -29.93 21.01 7.65
C HIS A 184 -29.17 19.92 8.42
N ARG A 185 -29.79 19.31 9.43
CA ARG A 185 -29.20 18.19 10.18
C ARG A 185 -28.94 16.97 9.31
N GLN A 186 -29.83 16.66 8.36
CA GLN A 186 -29.63 15.55 7.43
C GLN A 186 -28.48 15.84 6.46
N GLU A 187 -28.33 17.09 6.01
CA GLU A 187 -27.23 17.51 5.15
C GLU A 187 -25.88 17.44 5.89
N GLU A 188 -25.81 17.93 7.13
CA GLU A 188 -24.63 17.82 8.00
C GLU A 188 -24.25 16.34 8.23
N LEU A 189 -25.19 15.50 8.65
CA LEU A 189 -24.96 14.06 8.86
C LEU A 189 -24.55 13.33 7.57
N ALA A 190 -25.15 13.68 6.43
CA ALA A 190 -24.78 13.10 5.14
C ALA A 190 -23.37 13.52 4.73
N SER A 191 -22.99 14.77 4.99
CA SER A 191 -21.63 15.29 4.75
C SER A 191 -20.60 14.58 5.64
N GLU A 192 -20.88 14.44 6.93
CA GLU A 192 -20.03 13.71 7.88
C GLU A 192 -19.85 12.24 7.47
N ARG A 193 -20.95 11.53 7.18
CA ARG A 193 -20.88 10.13 6.71
C ARG A 193 -20.13 10.02 5.38
N GLY A 194 -20.33 10.98 4.47
CA GLY A 194 -19.62 11.02 3.20
C GLY A 194 -18.12 11.30 3.36
N ALA A 195 -17.72 12.07 4.39
CA ALA A 195 -16.33 12.27 4.74
C ALA A 195 -15.71 11.01 5.37
N ASP A 196 -16.41 10.36 6.30
CA ASP A 196 -15.93 9.14 6.95
C ASP A 196 -15.76 7.98 5.94
N LEU A 197 -16.73 7.78 5.04
CA LEU A 197 -16.62 6.80 3.96
C LEU A 197 -15.40 7.07 3.06
N ARG A 198 -15.17 8.34 2.68
CA ARG A 198 -14.00 8.72 1.89
C ARG A 198 -12.69 8.44 2.63
N ASN A 199 -12.64 8.72 3.93
CA ASN A 199 -11.46 8.43 4.75
C ASN A 199 -11.21 6.92 4.85
N GLN A 200 -12.25 6.12 5.10
CA GLN A 200 -12.12 4.66 5.16
C GLN A 200 -11.63 4.09 3.83
N LEU A 201 -12.23 4.51 2.70
CA LEU A 201 -11.78 4.08 1.36
C LEU A 201 -10.34 4.53 1.07
N ALA A 202 -9.95 5.75 1.47
CA ALA A 202 -8.59 6.23 1.29
C ALA A 202 -7.58 5.42 2.11
N VAL A 203 -7.89 5.09 3.37
CA VAL A 203 -7.05 4.23 4.22
C VAL A 203 -6.93 2.84 3.60
N THR A 204 -8.04 2.20 3.22
CA THR A 204 -7.99 0.86 2.61
C THR A 204 -7.19 0.86 1.30
N GLN A 205 -7.38 1.85 0.43
CA GLN A 205 -6.61 1.97 -0.81
C GLN A 205 -5.13 2.24 -0.54
N ARG A 206 -4.80 3.04 0.49
CA ARG A 206 -3.42 3.32 0.87
C ARG A 206 -2.71 2.10 1.42
N VAL A 207 -3.37 1.33 2.30
CA VAL A 207 -2.84 0.06 2.81
C VAL A 207 -2.55 -0.89 1.66
N VAL A 208 -3.51 -1.09 0.74
CA VAL A 208 -3.32 -1.96 -0.43
C VAL A 208 -2.20 -1.47 -1.36
N ALA A 209 -2.00 -0.15 -1.44
CA ALA A 209 -0.93 0.45 -2.24
C ALA A 209 0.48 0.29 -1.62
N GLU A 210 0.58 0.19 -0.29
CA GLU A 210 1.84 -0.02 0.43
C GLU A 210 2.17 -1.51 0.66
N LEU A 211 1.25 -2.42 0.38
CA LEU A 211 1.57 -3.85 0.34
C LEU A 211 2.64 -4.10 -0.73
N GLU A 212 3.74 -4.73 -0.31
CA GLU A 212 4.82 -5.16 -1.21
C GLU A 212 4.37 -6.31 -2.13
N GLN A 213 3.34 -7.05 -1.72
CA GLN A 213 2.77 -8.13 -2.50
C GLN A 213 1.84 -7.56 -3.58
N GLY A 214 1.91 -8.12 -4.80
CA GLY A 214 1.03 -7.72 -5.88
C GLY A 214 -0.40 -8.17 -5.64
N VAL A 215 -1.38 -7.27 -5.71
CA VAL A 215 -2.82 -7.60 -5.56
C VAL A 215 -3.56 -7.18 -6.83
N LEU A 216 -4.31 -8.11 -7.42
CA LEU A 216 -5.22 -7.86 -8.55
C LEU A 216 -6.63 -8.30 -8.18
N VAL A 217 -7.63 -7.56 -8.66
CA VAL A 217 -9.04 -7.94 -8.55
C VAL A 217 -9.62 -8.12 -9.94
N VAL A 218 -10.17 -9.31 -10.20
CA VAL A 218 -10.72 -9.70 -11.50
C VAL A 218 -12.22 -9.96 -11.36
N ALA A 219 -13.02 -9.28 -12.17
CA ALA A 219 -14.47 -9.42 -12.21
C ALA A 219 -14.89 -10.82 -12.72
N PRO A 220 -16.14 -11.27 -12.47
CA PRO A 220 -16.65 -12.56 -12.95
C PRO A 220 -16.51 -12.75 -14.47
N ASP A 221 -16.60 -11.67 -15.24
CA ASP A 221 -16.46 -11.63 -16.70
C ASP A 221 -15.00 -11.76 -17.20
N GLY A 222 -14.04 -11.91 -16.27
CA GLY A 222 -12.62 -12.04 -16.57
C GLY A 222 -11.90 -10.71 -16.81
N ARG A 223 -12.58 -9.57 -16.61
CA ARG A 223 -11.95 -8.25 -16.75
C ARG A 223 -11.23 -7.84 -15.46
N LEU A 224 -10.06 -7.21 -15.62
CA LEU A 224 -9.35 -6.61 -14.50
C LEU A 224 -10.10 -5.38 -13.97
N ARG A 225 -10.45 -5.35 -12.68
CA ARG A 225 -11.04 -4.20 -12.01
C ARG A 225 -9.99 -3.25 -11.44
N THR A 226 -9.00 -3.80 -10.73
CA THR A 226 -7.94 -3.02 -10.10
C THR A 226 -6.68 -3.85 -9.92
N MET A 227 -5.54 -3.16 -9.84
CA MET A 227 -4.25 -3.71 -9.45
C MET A 227 -3.53 -2.70 -8.56
N ASN A 228 -2.83 -3.17 -7.53
CA ASN A 228 -1.98 -2.30 -6.72
C ASN A 228 -0.64 -1.98 -7.43
N PRO A 229 0.15 -1.01 -6.93
CA PRO A 229 1.43 -0.64 -7.54
C PRO A 229 2.43 -1.80 -7.62
N ALA A 230 2.53 -2.64 -6.58
CA ALA A 230 3.39 -3.81 -6.57
C ALA A 230 3.06 -4.80 -7.69
N ALA A 231 1.76 -5.08 -7.93
CA ALA A 231 1.32 -5.91 -9.04
C ALA A 231 1.70 -5.31 -10.39
N ARG A 232 1.58 -3.98 -10.54
CA ARG A 232 1.96 -3.30 -11.78
C ARG A 232 3.45 -3.39 -12.07
N GLU A 233 4.28 -3.32 -11.04
CA GLU A 233 5.72 -3.49 -11.15
C GLU A 233 6.09 -4.93 -11.57
N LEU A 234 5.51 -5.93 -10.89
CA LEU A 234 5.72 -7.35 -11.21
C LEU A 234 5.24 -7.71 -12.63
N LEU A 235 4.22 -7.01 -13.13
CA LEU A 235 3.67 -7.16 -14.47
C LEU A 235 4.27 -6.19 -15.49
N GLY A 236 5.45 -5.60 -15.22
CA GLY A 236 6.18 -4.81 -16.21
C GLY A 236 5.49 -3.54 -16.70
N GLY A 237 4.57 -2.96 -15.93
CA GLY A 237 3.88 -1.72 -16.28
C GLY A 237 2.58 -1.87 -17.09
N ALA A 238 1.96 -3.06 -17.09
CA ALA A 238 0.77 -3.35 -17.89
C ALA A 238 -0.37 -2.30 -17.73
N PRO A 239 -1.00 -1.82 -18.84
CA PRO A 239 -2.07 -0.83 -18.78
C PRO A 239 -3.37 -1.40 -18.19
N MET A 240 -4.12 -0.55 -17.49
CA MET A 240 -5.47 -0.86 -17.00
C MET A 240 -6.44 -0.95 -18.19
N GLY A 241 -6.77 -2.17 -18.62
CA GLY A 241 -7.73 -2.39 -19.72
C GLY A 241 -7.62 -3.68 -20.52
N GLY A 242 -6.71 -4.60 -20.18
CA GLY A 242 -6.55 -5.87 -20.91
C GLY A 242 -7.75 -6.80 -20.76
N ALA A 243 -8.68 -6.77 -21.71
CA ALA A 243 -9.61 -7.87 -21.92
C ALA A 243 -8.86 -9.06 -22.54
N VAL A 244 -9.25 -10.29 -22.17
CA VAL A 244 -8.84 -11.49 -22.89
C VAL A 244 -9.43 -11.39 -24.31
N ALA A 245 -8.61 -10.94 -25.27
CA ALA A 245 -8.94 -11.07 -26.67
C ALA A 245 -9.02 -12.57 -26.98
N GLY A 246 -10.25 -13.06 -27.21
CA GLY A 246 -10.52 -14.45 -27.51
C GLY A 246 -9.75 -14.93 -28.75
N SER A 247 -9.36 -16.20 -28.72
CA SER A 247 -9.06 -17.05 -29.88
C SER A 247 -8.45 -16.34 -31.10
N ALA A 248 -7.15 -16.06 -31.04
CA ALA A 248 -6.35 -15.92 -32.26
C ALA A 248 -5.29 -17.03 -32.28
N SER A 249 -5.60 -18.07 -33.05
CA SER A 249 -4.68 -19.12 -33.45
C SER A 249 -3.47 -18.51 -34.16
N THR A 250 -2.39 -18.24 -33.43
CA THR A 250 -1.12 -17.88 -34.06
C THR A 250 -0.46 -19.18 -34.49
N ARG A 251 -0.85 -19.63 -35.69
CA ARG A 251 -0.18 -20.68 -36.44
C ARG A 251 1.27 -20.24 -36.67
N VAL A 252 2.21 -20.84 -35.94
CA VAL A 252 3.64 -20.76 -36.26
C VAL A 252 3.85 -21.53 -37.57
N ARG A 253 3.91 -20.82 -38.71
CA ARG A 253 4.39 -21.37 -39.98
C ARG A 253 5.91 -21.29 -39.99
N ALA A 254 6.54 -22.45 -40.09
CA ALA A 254 7.90 -22.59 -40.58
C ALA A 254 7.99 -22.16 -42.05
N ALA A 255 9.03 -21.39 -42.41
CA ALA A 255 9.87 -21.54 -43.60
C ALA A 255 10.63 -20.24 -43.94
N GLY A 256 11.92 -20.35 -44.27
CA GLY A 256 12.50 -19.58 -45.36
C GLY A 256 13.70 -18.70 -45.04
N ILE A 257 14.86 -19.16 -45.47
CA ILE A 257 16.15 -18.46 -45.59
C ILE A 257 16.04 -17.27 -46.55
N GLY A 258 16.62 -16.11 -46.20
CA GLY A 258 16.88 -14.99 -47.11
C GLY A 258 17.06 -13.63 -46.42
N THR A 259 18.28 -13.11 -46.40
CA THR A 259 18.67 -11.73 -46.02
C THR A 259 18.61 -10.77 -47.25
N PRO A 260 18.87 -9.46 -47.12
CA PRO A 260 18.13 -8.44 -46.35
C PRO A 260 17.80 -7.20 -47.23
N ALA A 261 16.83 -6.35 -46.86
CA ALA A 261 16.71 -5.02 -47.47
C ALA A 261 16.22 -3.98 -46.46
N ALA A 262 16.97 -2.88 -46.42
CA ALA A 262 16.91 -1.82 -45.44
C ALA A 262 15.65 -0.96 -45.55
N ALA A 263 15.06 -0.68 -44.39
CA ALA A 263 14.30 0.54 -44.15
C ALA A 263 14.47 0.93 -42.68
N ALA A 264 15.52 1.70 -42.41
CA ALA A 264 15.74 2.34 -41.13
C ALA A 264 14.57 3.29 -40.83
N THR A 265 13.67 2.85 -39.96
CA THR A 265 12.67 3.71 -39.32
C THR A 265 12.90 3.62 -37.82
N ARG A 266 13.30 4.75 -37.23
CA ARG A 266 13.41 5.07 -35.79
C ARG A 266 13.10 3.91 -34.81
N ALA A 267 14.15 3.31 -34.26
CA ALA A 267 14.08 2.48 -33.08
C ALA A 267 13.83 3.37 -31.84
N GLN A 268 12.60 3.35 -31.31
CA GLN A 268 12.22 3.83 -29.99
C GLN A 268 11.44 2.72 -29.27
N ALA A 269 12.08 2.13 -28.24
CA ALA A 269 11.58 1.27 -27.15
C ALA A 269 10.37 0.32 -27.41
N PRO A 270 10.57 -0.93 -27.88
CA PRO A 270 9.48 -1.91 -28.04
C PRO A 270 9.22 -2.89 -26.87
N ASP A 271 10.10 -3.08 -25.88
CA ASP A 271 10.06 -4.37 -25.13
C ASP A 271 9.34 -4.41 -23.78
N ARG A 272 8.98 -3.27 -23.17
CA ARG A 272 8.47 -3.29 -21.77
C ARG A 272 6.95 -3.43 -21.65
N GLU A 273 6.18 -2.64 -22.40
CA GLU A 273 4.71 -2.71 -22.38
C GLU A 273 4.18 -4.02 -22.97
N ALA A 274 4.81 -4.53 -24.04
CA ALA A 274 4.44 -5.80 -24.67
C ALA A 274 4.69 -6.99 -23.73
N ALA A 275 5.85 -7.03 -23.06
CA ALA A 275 6.14 -8.03 -22.03
C ALA A 275 5.13 -7.95 -20.86
N GLY A 276 4.79 -6.72 -20.43
CA GLY A 276 3.81 -6.53 -19.38
C GLY A 276 2.39 -6.98 -19.74
N SER A 277 1.93 -6.70 -20.96
CA SER A 277 0.65 -7.23 -21.47
C SER A 277 0.65 -8.76 -21.56
N ALA A 278 1.76 -9.38 -21.97
CA ALA A 278 1.90 -10.84 -22.02
C ALA A 278 1.91 -11.48 -20.62
N ALA A 279 2.53 -10.83 -19.63
CA ALA A 279 2.52 -11.24 -18.24
C ALA A 279 1.11 -11.18 -17.65
N LEU A 280 0.39 -10.06 -17.86
CA LEU A 280 -0.99 -9.90 -17.41
C LEU A 280 -1.91 -10.96 -18.05
N ALA A 281 -1.77 -11.22 -19.35
CA ALA A 281 -2.56 -12.25 -20.03
C ALA A 281 -2.31 -13.66 -19.45
N THR A 282 -1.09 -13.95 -19.03
CA THR A 282 -0.73 -15.23 -18.38
C THR A 282 -1.41 -15.39 -17.03
N VAL A 283 -1.42 -14.33 -16.21
CA VAL A 283 -2.12 -14.32 -14.91
C VAL A 283 -3.64 -14.47 -15.09
N LEU A 284 -4.24 -13.76 -16.05
CA LEU A 284 -5.68 -13.85 -16.32
C LEU A 284 -6.08 -15.24 -16.84
N ARG A 285 -5.26 -15.90 -17.66
CA ARG A 285 -5.49 -17.30 -18.06
C ARG A 285 -5.45 -18.26 -16.88
N ALA A 286 -4.49 -18.09 -15.97
CA ALA A 286 -4.44 -18.90 -14.75
C ALA A 286 -5.70 -18.70 -13.87
N CYS A 287 -6.19 -17.46 -13.78
CA CYS A 287 -7.45 -17.15 -13.09
C CYS A 287 -8.66 -17.85 -13.73
N ALA A 288 -8.73 -17.88 -15.07
CA ALA A 288 -9.83 -18.52 -15.79
C ALA A 288 -9.85 -20.04 -15.53
N HIS A 289 -8.69 -20.70 -15.64
CA HIS A 289 -8.56 -22.13 -15.32
C HIS A 289 -8.94 -22.44 -13.86
N TRP A 290 -8.51 -21.61 -12.90
CA TRP A 290 -8.88 -21.78 -11.49
C TRP A 290 -10.40 -21.67 -11.26
N ARG A 291 -11.07 -20.74 -11.96
CA ARG A 291 -12.54 -20.63 -11.92
C ARG A 291 -13.23 -21.86 -12.48
N GLU A 292 -12.76 -22.36 -13.62
CA GLU A 292 -13.27 -23.60 -14.25
C GLU A 292 -13.07 -24.83 -13.36
N ALA A 293 -11.98 -24.87 -12.58
CA ALA A 293 -11.68 -25.93 -11.61
C ALA A 293 -12.52 -25.86 -10.31
N GLY A 294 -13.46 -24.91 -10.19
CA GLY A 294 -14.38 -24.79 -9.05
C GLY A 294 -14.01 -23.71 -8.03
N ALA A 295 -13.08 -22.81 -8.35
CA ALA A 295 -12.81 -21.58 -7.61
C ALA A 295 -12.54 -21.76 -6.10
N ARG A 296 -11.73 -22.76 -5.72
CA ARG A 296 -11.39 -23.02 -4.32
C ARG A 296 -10.46 -21.93 -3.76
N SER A 297 -10.91 -21.24 -2.72
CA SER A 297 -10.14 -20.18 -2.06
C SER A 297 -8.90 -20.74 -1.36
N GLY A 298 -7.76 -20.09 -1.52
CA GLY A 298 -6.48 -20.47 -0.92
C GLY A 298 -5.59 -21.36 -1.78
N GLU A 299 -6.05 -21.79 -2.96
CA GLU A 299 -5.19 -22.46 -3.94
C GLU A 299 -4.09 -21.54 -4.43
N SER A 300 -2.93 -22.13 -4.71
CA SER A 300 -1.76 -21.42 -5.21
C SER A 300 -1.10 -22.16 -6.37
N CYS A 301 -0.61 -21.43 -7.35
CA CYS A 301 0.22 -21.96 -8.43
C CYS A 301 1.46 -21.09 -8.65
N GLU A 302 2.53 -21.70 -9.16
CA GLU A 302 3.74 -20.97 -9.57
C GLU A 302 3.66 -20.66 -11.06
N LEU A 303 4.03 -19.44 -11.44
CA LEU A 303 4.04 -18.97 -12.82
C LEU A 303 5.37 -18.30 -13.15
N LEU A 304 5.86 -18.55 -14.36
CA LEU A 304 6.96 -17.77 -14.94
C LEU A 304 6.34 -16.67 -15.82
N LEU A 305 6.44 -15.43 -15.37
CA LEU A 305 5.97 -14.28 -16.12
C LEU A 305 7.04 -13.86 -17.14
N PRO A 306 6.65 -13.60 -18.41
CA PRO A 306 7.55 -12.99 -19.38
C PRO A 306 7.96 -11.60 -18.90
N SER A 307 9.27 -11.32 -18.90
CA SER A 307 9.85 -10.02 -18.58
C SER A 307 10.64 -9.49 -19.77
N SER A 308 11.02 -8.21 -19.73
CA SER A 308 11.94 -7.64 -20.71
C SER A 308 13.34 -8.27 -20.67
N ASP A 309 13.71 -8.90 -19.54
CA ASP A 309 14.92 -9.71 -19.42
C ASP A 309 14.64 -11.16 -19.83
N GLU A 310 15.59 -11.83 -20.50
CA GLU A 310 15.47 -13.21 -21.00
C GLU A 310 15.17 -14.26 -19.90
N SER A 311 15.37 -13.92 -18.63
CA SER A 311 15.23 -14.85 -17.50
C SER A 311 13.80 -15.00 -16.94
N GLY A 312 12.85 -14.13 -17.31
CA GLY A 312 11.50 -14.12 -16.76
C GLY A 312 11.42 -13.78 -15.26
N THR A 313 10.20 -13.63 -14.73
CA THR A 313 9.96 -13.40 -13.29
C THR A 313 9.11 -14.53 -12.72
N ARG A 314 9.65 -15.31 -11.78
CA ARG A 314 8.92 -16.39 -11.11
C ARG A 314 8.06 -15.81 -9.99
N VAL A 315 6.76 -16.03 -10.07
CA VAL A 315 5.80 -15.56 -9.06
C VAL A 315 4.96 -16.70 -8.53
N GLN A 316 4.64 -16.65 -7.24
CA GLN A 316 3.58 -17.47 -6.66
C GLN A 316 2.27 -16.70 -6.73
N LEU A 317 1.28 -17.28 -7.39
CA LEU A 317 -0.06 -16.74 -7.52
C LEU A 317 -0.99 -17.46 -6.55
N ARG A 318 -1.67 -16.73 -5.67
CA ARG A 318 -2.69 -17.26 -4.75
C ARG A 318 -4.05 -16.68 -5.10
N PHE A 319 -5.07 -17.53 -5.13
CA PHE A 319 -6.43 -17.15 -5.50
C PHE A 319 -7.35 -17.08 -4.26
N LEU A 320 -8.10 -15.99 -4.14
CA LEU A 320 -9.13 -15.81 -3.13
C LEU A 320 -10.47 -15.51 -3.80
N ALA A 321 -11.48 -16.35 -3.54
CA ALA A 321 -12.85 -16.09 -3.95
C ALA A 321 -13.51 -15.10 -2.98
N THR A 322 -14.20 -14.09 -3.52
CA THR A 322 -15.02 -13.19 -2.71
C THR A 322 -16.51 -13.52 -2.85
N PRO A 323 -17.35 -13.22 -1.85
CA PRO A 323 -18.80 -13.45 -1.92
C PRO A 323 -19.49 -12.72 -3.08
N GLY A 324 -18.89 -11.63 -3.58
CA GLY A 324 -19.41 -10.84 -4.71
C GLY A 324 -19.07 -11.41 -6.09
N GLY A 325 -18.41 -12.57 -6.17
CA GLY A 325 -17.99 -13.20 -7.43
C GLY A 325 -16.70 -12.66 -8.04
N ASP A 326 -16.17 -11.55 -7.50
CA ASP A 326 -14.84 -11.06 -7.86
C ASP A 326 -13.76 -12.03 -7.32
N ALA A 327 -12.70 -12.23 -8.09
CA ALA A 327 -11.53 -13.00 -7.69
C ALA A 327 -10.41 -12.04 -7.28
N VAL A 328 -9.85 -12.22 -6.08
CA VAL A 328 -8.66 -11.50 -5.61
C VAL A 328 -7.46 -12.40 -5.82
N LEU A 329 -6.47 -11.91 -6.55
CA LEU A 329 -5.23 -12.61 -6.84
C LEU A 329 -4.07 -11.93 -6.12
N MET A 330 -3.27 -12.72 -5.42
CA MET A 330 -2.07 -12.25 -4.73
C MET A 330 -0.83 -12.83 -5.43
N LEU A 331 0.10 -11.97 -5.83
CA LEU A 331 1.34 -12.29 -6.53
C LEU A 331 2.52 -12.01 -5.62
N ASP A 332 3.30 -13.04 -5.35
CA ASP A 332 4.54 -12.92 -4.57
C ASP A 332 5.77 -13.24 -5.45
N ASP A 333 6.81 -12.42 -5.37
CA ASP A 333 8.05 -12.64 -6.13
C ASP A 333 8.97 -13.57 -5.34
N LEU A 334 9.11 -14.80 -5.84
CA LEU A 334 9.83 -15.86 -5.14
C LEU A 334 11.31 -15.50 -4.94
N ARG A 335 11.93 -14.78 -5.89
CA ARG A 335 13.35 -14.41 -5.79
C ARG A 335 13.58 -13.40 -4.67
N ARG A 336 12.73 -12.36 -4.59
CA ARG A 336 12.82 -11.34 -3.54
C ARG A 336 12.55 -11.94 -2.15
N ALA A 337 11.63 -12.90 -2.05
CA ALA A 337 11.35 -13.61 -0.80
C ALA A 337 12.56 -14.43 -0.32
N GLU A 338 13.20 -15.17 -1.23
CA GLU A 338 14.41 -15.95 -0.94
C GLU A 338 15.59 -15.05 -0.51
N GLU A 339 15.82 -13.95 -1.23
CA GLU A 339 16.86 -12.98 -0.90
C GLU A 339 16.68 -12.38 0.49
N ARG A 340 15.44 -12.02 0.87
CA ARG A 340 15.13 -11.50 2.21
C ARG A 340 15.30 -12.56 3.29
N ALA A 341 14.87 -13.79 3.04
CA ALA A 341 15.08 -14.89 3.98
C ALA A 341 16.57 -15.10 4.24
N GLN A 342 17.39 -15.05 3.19
CA GLN A 342 18.85 -15.12 3.31
C GLN A 342 19.43 -13.91 4.03
N GLN A 343 18.95 -12.69 3.76
CA GLN A 343 19.38 -11.48 4.48
C GLN A 343 19.00 -11.49 5.96
N LEU A 344 17.80 -11.96 6.32
CA LEU A 344 17.37 -12.11 7.71
C LEU A 344 18.21 -13.16 8.43
N LYS A 345 18.52 -14.28 7.74
CA LYS A 345 19.43 -15.32 8.23
C LYS A 345 20.84 -14.75 8.49
N LEU A 346 21.37 -13.96 7.55
CA LEU A 346 22.66 -13.29 7.68
C LEU A 346 22.64 -12.18 8.75
N ALA A 347 21.56 -11.42 8.88
CA ALA A 347 21.42 -10.35 9.88
C ALA A 347 21.31 -10.91 11.29
N ALA A 348 20.63 -12.04 11.46
CA ALA A 348 20.58 -12.81 12.71
C ALA A 348 21.96 -13.37 13.08
N MET A 349 22.77 -13.76 12.10
CA MET A 349 24.14 -14.24 12.34
C MET A 349 25.14 -13.08 12.56
N GLY A 350 25.08 -11.99 11.78
CA GLY A 350 26.13 -10.98 11.70
C GLY A 350 26.19 -9.93 12.82
N ARG A 351 25.06 -9.58 13.48
CA ARG A 351 25.08 -8.54 14.54
C ARG A 351 25.69 -8.99 15.86
N LEU A 352 25.83 -10.30 16.05
CA LEU A 352 26.37 -10.88 17.28
C LEU A 352 27.76 -11.47 17.07
N SER A 353 28.09 -11.98 15.87
CA SER A 353 29.30 -12.78 15.71
C SER A 353 30.61 -12.02 15.91
N ALA A 354 30.80 -10.77 15.47
CA ALA A 354 32.11 -10.10 15.58
C ALA A 354 32.47 -9.66 17.01
N SER A 355 31.53 -9.04 17.73
CA SER A 355 31.73 -8.63 19.14
C SER A 355 31.77 -9.86 20.06
N ILE A 356 30.83 -10.80 19.90
CA ILE A 356 30.81 -12.04 20.69
C ILE A 356 32.05 -12.89 20.40
N ALA A 357 32.53 -12.95 19.17
CA ALA A 357 33.77 -13.66 18.88
C ALA A 357 34.97 -13.08 19.64
N HIS A 358 35.10 -11.75 19.67
CA HIS A 358 36.14 -11.11 20.49
C HIS A 358 35.91 -11.33 21.99
N GLU A 359 34.66 -11.27 22.46
CA GLU A 359 34.30 -11.50 23.86
C GLU A 359 34.38 -12.97 24.32
N ILE A 360 34.31 -13.95 23.41
CA ILE A 360 34.52 -15.38 23.71
C ILE A 360 35.99 -15.77 23.52
N ARG A 361 36.69 -15.23 22.52
CA ARG A 361 38.13 -15.48 22.30
C ARG A 361 38.97 -14.99 23.49
N ASN A 362 38.54 -13.92 24.16
CA ASN A 362 39.21 -13.39 25.35
C ASN A 362 39.19 -14.38 26.56
N PRO A 363 38.05 -14.89 27.05
CA PRO A 363 38.01 -15.87 28.12
C PRO A 363 38.62 -17.21 27.71
N LEU A 364 38.49 -17.63 26.44
CA LEU A 364 39.21 -18.81 25.93
C LEU A 364 40.73 -18.65 26.03
N GLY A 365 41.28 -17.50 25.65
CA GLY A 365 42.70 -17.20 25.81
C GLY A 365 43.17 -17.26 27.27
N ALA A 366 42.35 -16.75 28.20
CA ALA A 366 42.64 -16.82 29.63
C ALA A 366 42.59 -18.26 30.17
N ILE A 367 41.60 -19.06 29.75
CA ILE A 367 41.50 -20.50 30.09
C ILE A 367 42.72 -21.24 29.58
N ARG A 368 43.13 -20.99 28.32
CA ARG A 368 44.34 -21.55 27.72
C ARG A 368 45.59 -21.27 28.53
N HIS A 369 45.76 -20.01 28.93
CA HIS A 369 46.94 -19.58 29.67
C HIS A 369 46.99 -20.16 31.09
N ALA A 370 45.86 -20.14 31.81
CA ALA A 370 45.73 -20.77 33.13
C ALA A 370 45.99 -22.29 33.06
N ASN A 371 45.51 -22.92 31.99
CA ASN A 371 45.70 -24.34 31.74
C ASN A 371 47.17 -24.70 31.42
N ALA A 372 47.88 -23.87 30.65
CA ALA A 372 49.32 -24.03 30.41
C ALA A 372 50.13 -23.90 31.72
N LEU A 373 49.82 -22.90 32.56
CA LEU A 373 50.45 -22.74 33.89
C LEU A 373 50.15 -23.90 34.84
N LEU A 374 48.94 -24.46 34.78
CA LEU A 374 48.58 -25.66 35.52
C LEU A 374 49.37 -26.87 35.01
N ALA A 375 49.46 -27.06 33.69
CA ALA A 375 50.21 -28.17 33.10
C ALA A 375 51.69 -28.20 33.52
N GLU A 376 52.31 -27.03 33.72
CA GLU A 376 53.69 -26.88 34.20
C GLU A 376 53.87 -27.28 35.68
N ARG A 377 52.81 -27.24 36.50
CA ARG A 377 52.86 -27.50 37.96
C ARG A 377 52.27 -28.85 38.39
N LEU A 378 51.83 -29.66 37.44
CA LEU A 378 51.13 -30.92 37.70
C LEU A 378 52.06 -32.14 37.57
N ASP A 379 52.39 -32.76 38.70
CA ASP A 379 53.24 -33.97 38.73
C ASP A 379 52.49 -35.23 38.22
N GLU A 380 51.18 -35.31 38.43
CA GLU A 380 50.35 -36.48 38.11
C GLU A 380 49.92 -36.56 36.63
N ALA A 381 50.06 -37.74 36.02
CA ALA A 381 49.71 -37.98 34.61
C ALA A 381 48.22 -37.70 34.28
N ALA A 382 47.31 -37.89 35.23
CA ALA A 382 45.88 -37.61 35.08
C ALA A 382 45.61 -36.10 34.91
N SER A 383 46.34 -35.27 35.64
CA SER A 383 46.16 -33.81 35.63
C SER A 383 46.75 -33.17 34.38
N ARG A 384 47.90 -33.66 33.89
CA ARG A 384 48.43 -33.28 32.56
C ARG A 384 47.49 -33.67 31.42
N ARG A 385 46.80 -34.80 31.55
CA ARG A 385 45.77 -35.22 30.57
C ARG A 385 44.55 -34.30 30.60
N LEU A 386 44.07 -33.91 31.77
CA LEU A 386 42.98 -32.91 31.92
C LEU A 386 43.39 -31.57 31.31
N ALA A 387 44.64 -31.15 31.53
CA ALA A 387 45.14 -29.93 30.90
C ALA A 387 45.15 -30.04 29.38
N GLY A 388 45.63 -31.15 28.81
CA GLY A 388 45.54 -31.39 27.36
C GLY A 388 44.10 -31.31 26.83
N ILE A 389 43.11 -31.85 27.57
CA ILE A 389 41.70 -31.80 27.19
C ILE A 389 41.16 -30.36 27.17
N ILE A 390 41.52 -29.53 28.14
CA ILE A 390 41.10 -28.12 28.21
C ILE A 390 41.70 -27.34 27.04
N GLU A 391 42.98 -27.57 26.73
CA GLU A 391 43.67 -26.95 25.60
C GLU A 391 42.99 -27.29 24.26
N ASP A 392 42.73 -28.58 24.04
CA ASP A 392 42.08 -29.08 22.83
C ASP A 392 40.68 -28.47 22.61
N ASN A 393 39.88 -28.40 23.68
CA ASN A 393 38.54 -27.82 23.60
C ASN A 393 38.59 -26.30 23.37
N THR A 394 39.57 -25.61 23.96
CA THR A 394 39.75 -24.17 23.78
C THR A 394 40.09 -23.85 22.32
N LEU A 395 41.04 -24.57 21.73
CA LEU A 395 41.40 -24.46 20.32
C LEU A 395 40.24 -24.83 19.39
N ARG A 396 39.39 -25.78 19.79
CA ARG A 396 38.21 -26.17 19.01
C ARG A 396 37.17 -25.05 18.96
N ILE A 397 36.89 -24.39 20.08
CA ILE A 397 35.91 -23.30 20.12
C ILE A 397 36.44 -22.09 19.34
N ASP A 398 37.73 -21.77 19.44
CA ASP A 398 38.35 -20.71 18.64
C ASP A 398 38.19 -20.94 17.12
N ARG A 399 38.33 -22.20 16.67
CA ARG A 399 38.07 -22.59 15.28
C ARG A 399 36.60 -22.43 14.89
N VAL A 400 35.65 -22.90 15.70
CA VAL A 400 34.22 -22.71 15.45
C VAL A 400 33.87 -21.22 15.29
N ILE A 401 34.43 -20.37 16.15
CA ILE A 401 34.21 -18.93 16.08
C ILE A 401 34.78 -18.34 14.79
N ALA A 402 35.98 -18.75 14.38
CA ALA A 402 36.58 -18.32 13.12
C ALA A 402 35.76 -18.78 11.90
N ASP A 403 35.24 -20.01 11.93
CA ASP A 403 34.39 -20.56 10.87
C ASP A 403 33.06 -19.80 10.75
N VAL A 404 32.42 -19.48 11.87
CA VAL A 404 31.16 -18.70 11.88
C VAL A 404 31.40 -17.26 11.40
N LEU A 405 32.53 -16.66 11.76
CA LEU A 405 32.88 -15.31 11.32
C LEU A 405 33.23 -15.21 9.83
N SER A 406 33.85 -16.23 9.26
CA SER A 406 34.23 -16.23 7.84
C SER A 406 33.00 -16.28 6.92
N VAL A 407 31.89 -16.92 7.35
CA VAL A 407 30.59 -16.85 6.67
C VAL A 407 29.99 -15.44 6.70
N SER A 408 30.26 -14.65 7.76
CA SER A 408 29.66 -13.33 7.95
C SER A 408 30.39 -12.20 7.24
N ARG A 409 31.67 -12.34 6.93
CA ARG A 409 32.42 -11.31 6.20
C ARG A 409 32.25 -11.53 4.69
N ARG A 410 31.24 -10.88 4.13
CA ARG A 410 31.20 -10.58 2.69
C ARG A 410 32.23 -9.50 2.40
N ASP A 411 33.51 -9.85 2.39
CA ASP A 411 34.44 -9.07 1.58
C ASP A 411 34.01 -9.29 0.13
N ARG A 412 33.77 -8.19 -0.60
CA ARG A 412 33.44 -8.26 -2.03
C ARG A 412 34.50 -9.15 -2.68
N PRO A 413 34.14 -10.22 -3.40
CA PRO A 413 35.12 -11.07 -4.06
C PRO A 413 36.06 -10.15 -4.84
N GLY A 414 37.34 -10.15 -4.49
CA GLY A 414 38.33 -9.58 -5.39
C GLY A 414 38.21 -10.36 -6.68
N ASP A 415 37.99 -9.68 -7.81
CA ASP A 415 38.16 -10.24 -9.15
C ASP A 415 39.68 -10.49 -9.36
N GLU A 416 40.28 -11.30 -8.49
CA GLU A 416 41.67 -11.69 -8.56
C GLU A 416 41.79 -12.99 -9.36
N THR A 417 42.71 -12.98 -10.32
CA THR A 417 43.05 -14.16 -11.12
C THR A 417 44.21 -14.88 -10.46
N ILE A 418 43.99 -16.13 -10.05
CA ILE A 418 44.98 -17.00 -9.45
C ILE A 418 45.66 -17.83 -10.54
N ASP A 419 46.99 -17.76 -10.59
CA ASP A 419 47.79 -18.73 -11.33
C ASP A 419 47.85 -20.05 -10.54
N MET A 420 47.09 -21.04 -11.01
CA MET A 420 46.83 -22.28 -10.29
C MET A 420 48.07 -23.16 -10.05
N PRO A 421 48.96 -23.42 -11.04
CA PRO A 421 50.17 -24.21 -10.81
C PRO A 421 51.05 -23.75 -9.63
N PRO A 422 51.52 -22.49 -9.57
CA PRO A 422 52.34 -22.03 -8.44
C PRO A 422 51.54 -21.96 -7.14
N PHE A 423 50.26 -21.61 -7.20
CA PHE A 423 49.39 -21.56 -6.02
C PHE A 423 49.21 -22.94 -5.37
N LEU A 424 48.92 -23.98 -6.16
CA LEU A 424 48.75 -25.34 -5.65
C LEU A 424 50.06 -25.93 -5.11
N ALA A 425 51.20 -25.60 -5.72
CA ALA A 425 52.52 -26.00 -5.23
C ALA A 425 52.79 -25.40 -3.85
N ALA A 426 52.67 -24.07 -3.72
CA ALA A 426 52.85 -23.36 -2.45
C ALA A 426 51.87 -23.85 -1.38
N PHE A 427 50.59 -24.02 -1.73
CA PHE A 427 49.57 -24.53 -0.82
C PHE A 427 49.94 -25.92 -0.29
N ALA A 428 50.35 -26.86 -1.14
CA ALA A 428 50.64 -28.23 -0.72
C ALA A 428 51.90 -28.31 0.17
N ASP A 429 52.91 -27.48 -0.08
CA ASP A 429 54.12 -27.39 0.75
C ASP A 429 53.79 -26.81 2.14
N GLU A 430 53.07 -25.69 2.17
CA GLU A 430 52.66 -25.03 3.41
C GLU A 430 51.72 -25.90 4.24
N PHE A 431 50.73 -26.53 3.60
CA PHE A 431 49.77 -27.40 4.26
C PHE A 431 50.46 -28.63 4.86
N ALA A 432 51.36 -29.28 4.12
CA ALA A 432 52.08 -30.46 4.62
C ALA A 432 52.92 -30.13 5.86
N ALA A 433 53.61 -28.98 5.83
CA ALA A 433 54.41 -28.49 6.96
C ALA A 433 53.54 -28.19 8.19
N GLN A 434 52.40 -27.52 8.01
CA GLN A 434 51.49 -27.16 9.11
C GLN A 434 50.75 -28.36 9.69
N ALA A 435 50.30 -29.29 8.84
CA ALA A 435 49.57 -30.48 9.28
C ALA A 435 50.49 -31.59 9.82
N GLY A 436 51.82 -31.42 9.72
CA GLY A 436 52.79 -32.43 10.16
C GLY A 436 52.74 -33.72 9.35
N VAL A 437 52.34 -33.64 8.08
CA VAL A 437 52.24 -34.80 7.18
C VAL A 437 53.37 -34.77 6.15
N GLU A 438 53.83 -35.94 5.72
CA GLU A 438 54.87 -36.01 4.70
C GLU A 438 54.35 -35.47 3.36
N ARG A 439 55.11 -34.54 2.77
CA ARG A 439 54.75 -33.86 1.51
C ARG A 439 54.42 -34.82 0.37
N ARG A 440 55.02 -36.01 0.35
CA ARG A 440 54.79 -37.07 -0.65
C ARG A 440 53.36 -37.62 -0.65
N ARG A 441 52.58 -37.43 0.42
CA ARG A 441 51.18 -37.88 0.50
C ARG A 441 50.24 -37.06 -0.39
N ILE A 442 50.62 -35.82 -0.72
CA ILE A 442 49.84 -34.92 -1.58
C ILE A 442 50.48 -34.90 -2.97
N ALA A 443 49.80 -35.44 -3.99
CA ALA A 443 50.24 -35.35 -5.37
C ALA A 443 49.57 -34.19 -6.10
N LEU A 444 50.33 -33.47 -6.92
CA LEU A 444 49.81 -32.41 -7.79
C LEU A 444 49.77 -32.91 -9.23
N ARG A 445 48.63 -32.73 -9.90
CA ARG A 445 48.46 -33.01 -11.34
C ARG A 445 47.92 -31.76 -12.03
N VAL A 446 48.80 -31.00 -12.64
CA VAL A 446 48.42 -29.76 -13.33
C VAL A 446 48.42 -30.04 -14.82
N GLU A 447 47.22 -30.14 -15.40
CA GLU A 447 46.98 -30.41 -16.83
C GLU A 447 46.54 -29.13 -17.56
N ALA A 448 45.91 -28.19 -16.85
CA ALA A 448 45.49 -26.88 -17.32
C ALA A 448 46.47 -25.78 -16.88
N THR A 449 46.60 -24.71 -17.67
CA THR A 449 47.43 -23.52 -17.36
C THR A 449 46.62 -22.24 -17.24
N GLN A 450 45.33 -22.30 -17.54
CA GLN A 450 44.43 -21.16 -17.45
C GLN A 450 44.27 -20.73 -15.98
N PRO A 451 44.21 -19.42 -15.69
CA PRO A 451 44.02 -18.92 -14.34
C PRO A 451 42.59 -19.15 -13.84
N MET A 452 42.42 -19.17 -12.53
CA MET A 452 41.12 -19.26 -11.86
C MET A 452 40.74 -17.89 -11.29
N CYS A 453 39.55 -17.38 -11.61
CA CYS A 453 39.00 -16.20 -10.93
C CYS A 453 38.45 -16.64 -9.56
N PHE A 454 39.14 -16.28 -8.48
CA PHE A 454 38.77 -16.63 -7.11
C PHE A 454 39.59 -15.79 -6.12
N ASP A 455 39.04 -15.46 -4.96
CA ASP A 455 39.82 -14.85 -3.88
C ASP A 455 40.87 -15.85 -3.32
N PRO A 456 42.18 -15.52 -3.33
CA PRO A 456 43.24 -16.46 -2.91
C PRO A 456 43.08 -16.99 -1.47
N ASN A 457 42.57 -16.17 -0.55
CA ASN A 457 42.36 -16.57 0.84
C ASN A 457 41.15 -17.49 0.96
N HIS A 458 40.05 -17.18 0.26
CA HIS A 458 38.89 -18.07 0.20
C HIS A 458 39.26 -19.42 -0.43
N LEU A 459 40.03 -19.45 -1.52
CA LEU A 459 40.44 -20.71 -2.16
C LEU A 459 41.31 -21.53 -1.21
N ARG A 460 42.26 -20.88 -0.52
CA ARG A 460 43.10 -21.54 0.49
C ARG A 460 42.24 -22.15 1.61
N GLN A 461 41.23 -21.44 2.11
CA GLN A 461 40.34 -21.95 3.15
C GLN A 461 39.50 -23.15 2.66
N VAL A 462 38.98 -23.07 1.43
CA VAL A 462 38.28 -24.19 0.79
C VAL A 462 39.20 -25.41 0.70
N LEU A 463 40.44 -25.22 0.26
CA LEU A 463 41.42 -26.31 0.15
C LEU A 463 41.83 -26.89 1.50
N VAL A 464 42.01 -26.07 2.54
CA VAL A 464 42.26 -26.56 3.92
C VAL A 464 41.14 -27.50 4.36
N ASN A 465 39.87 -27.14 4.10
CA ASN A 465 38.73 -27.96 4.45
C ASN A 465 38.66 -29.26 3.65
N LEU A 466 38.85 -29.19 2.32
CA LEU A 466 38.73 -30.35 1.44
C LEU A 466 39.92 -31.30 1.57
N VAL A 467 41.16 -30.78 1.58
CA VAL A 467 42.39 -31.57 1.71
C VAL A 467 42.55 -32.11 3.13
N GLY A 468 42.15 -31.34 4.15
CA GLY A 468 42.09 -31.81 5.53
C GLY A 468 41.11 -32.97 5.71
N ASN A 469 39.93 -32.90 5.06
CA ASN A 469 39.00 -34.02 5.01
C ASN A 469 39.57 -35.21 4.24
N ALA A 470 40.19 -34.97 3.07
CA ALA A 470 40.79 -36.02 2.25
C ALA A 470 41.87 -36.80 3.02
N LEU A 471 42.87 -36.11 3.61
CA LEU A 471 43.96 -36.74 4.36
C LEU A 471 43.50 -37.52 5.59
N ARG A 472 42.34 -37.17 6.16
CA ARG A 472 41.77 -37.87 7.30
C ARG A 472 41.27 -39.26 6.95
N TYR A 473 40.81 -39.47 5.72
CA TYR A 473 40.24 -40.74 5.26
C TYR A 473 41.15 -41.48 4.27
N ALA A 474 42.15 -40.79 3.71
CA ALA A 474 43.16 -41.34 2.82
C ALA A 474 44.19 -42.22 3.57
N SER A 475 44.85 -43.11 2.84
CA SER A 475 45.97 -43.89 3.35
C SER A 475 47.24 -43.03 3.56
N ASP A 476 48.27 -43.62 4.16
CA ASP A 476 49.59 -42.98 4.30
C ASP A 476 50.49 -43.16 3.05
N ALA A 477 49.96 -43.71 1.96
CA ALA A 477 50.72 -43.94 0.74
C ALA A 477 51.16 -42.62 0.07
N PRO A 478 52.26 -42.64 -0.70
CA PRO A 478 52.62 -41.51 -1.55
C PRO A 478 51.50 -41.22 -2.56
N GLY A 479 51.06 -39.97 -2.65
CA GLY A 479 49.98 -39.55 -3.53
C GLY A 479 48.57 -40.00 -3.12
N ALA A 480 48.36 -40.37 -1.85
CA ALA A 480 47.06 -40.75 -1.31
C ALA A 480 45.99 -39.65 -1.48
N VAL A 481 46.39 -38.36 -1.53
CA VAL A 481 45.52 -37.25 -1.92
C VAL A 481 46.06 -36.60 -3.19
N VAL A 482 45.21 -36.41 -4.18
CA VAL A 482 45.56 -35.81 -5.48
C VAL A 482 44.77 -34.53 -5.70
N LEU A 483 45.50 -33.44 -5.93
CA LEU A 483 44.97 -32.15 -6.39
C LEU A 483 45.21 -32.05 -7.89
N ALA A 484 44.15 -32.08 -8.69
CA ALA A 484 44.22 -32.03 -10.14
C ALA A 484 43.55 -30.78 -10.71
N TRP A 485 44.32 -29.93 -11.39
CA TRP A 485 43.79 -28.78 -12.13
C TRP A 485 43.73 -29.13 -13.62
N ARG A 486 42.52 -29.26 -14.17
CA ARG A 486 42.32 -29.79 -15.53
C ARG A 486 41.15 -29.14 -16.25
N GLU A 487 41.16 -29.28 -17.56
CA GLU A 487 40.05 -28.89 -18.43
C GLU A 487 39.23 -30.14 -18.79
N ARG A 488 38.04 -30.31 -18.19
CA ARG A 488 37.19 -31.51 -18.38
C ARG A 488 36.55 -31.54 -19.77
N ALA A 489 36.24 -30.38 -20.31
CA ALA A 489 35.67 -30.15 -21.64
C ALA A 489 36.12 -28.77 -22.11
N PRO A 490 36.02 -28.44 -23.41
CA PRO A 490 36.41 -27.12 -23.92
C PRO A 490 35.76 -26.01 -23.10
N HIS A 491 36.60 -25.14 -22.52
CA HIS A 491 36.21 -24.01 -21.66
C HIS A 491 35.56 -24.39 -20.31
N ARG A 492 35.72 -25.63 -19.84
CA ARG A 492 35.30 -26.06 -18.50
C ARG A 492 36.48 -26.55 -17.69
N LEU A 493 37.07 -25.60 -16.96
CA LEU A 493 38.11 -25.86 -15.98
C LEU A 493 37.50 -26.45 -14.71
N GLU A 494 38.20 -27.37 -14.06
CA GLU A 494 37.83 -27.88 -12.75
C GLU A 494 39.07 -28.17 -11.90
N LEU A 495 38.95 -27.88 -10.60
CA LEU A 495 39.88 -28.34 -9.58
C LEU A 495 39.29 -29.58 -8.91
N ARG A 496 39.92 -30.72 -9.13
CA ARG A 496 39.52 -32.01 -8.58
C ARG A 496 40.40 -32.38 -7.39
N ILE A 497 39.79 -32.66 -6.26
CA ILE A 497 40.44 -33.14 -5.03
C ILE A 497 39.96 -34.56 -4.79
N SER A 498 40.83 -35.55 -4.97
CA SER A 498 40.50 -36.97 -4.77
C SER A 498 41.41 -37.64 -3.75
N ASP A 499 40.86 -38.58 -3.00
CA ASP A 499 41.58 -39.43 -2.06
C ASP A 499 41.41 -40.93 -2.36
N ASP A 500 42.30 -41.76 -1.84
CA ASP A 500 42.21 -43.22 -1.93
C ASP A 500 41.37 -43.87 -0.81
N GLY A 501 40.60 -43.06 -0.07
CA GLY A 501 39.71 -43.51 0.98
C GLY A 501 38.41 -44.16 0.47
N PRO A 502 37.52 -44.58 1.39
CA PRO A 502 36.28 -45.28 1.07
C PRO A 502 35.23 -44.41 0.35
N GLY A 503 35.45 -43.09 0.27
CA GLY A 503 34.48 -42.12 -0.24
C GLY A 503 33.24 -41.96 0.65
N LEU A 504 32.27 -41.19 0.15
CA LEU A 504 31.00 -40.90 0.85
C LEU A 504 29.89 -41.91 0.52
N SER A 505 29.17 -42.36 1.54
CA SER A 505 27.95 -43.18 1.38
C SER A 505 26.80 -42.39 0.72
N ALA A 506 25.75 -43.07 0.26
CA ALA A 506 24.60 -42.42 -0.38
C ALA A 506 23.88 -41.41 0.53
N GLU A 507 23.72 -41.76 1.81
CA GLU A 507 23.11 -40.90 2.83
C GLU A 507 24.00 -39.70 3.15
N MET A 508 25.31 -39.92 3.34
CA MET A 508 26.26 -38.84 3.60
C MET A 508 26.31 -37.83 2.45
N ARG A 509 26.20 -38.28 1.20
CA ARG A 509 26.20 -37.37 0.03
C ARG A 509 25.05 -36.36 0.04
N GLN A 510 23.87 -36.72 0.56
CA GLN A 510 22.73 -35.81 0.61
C GLN A 510 22.93 -34.69 1.63
N HIS A 511 23.55 -35.02 2.78
CA HIS A 511 23.72 -34.09 3.90
C HIS A 511 25.14 -33.53 4.06
N ALA A 512 26.10 -33.94 3.22
CA ALA A 512 27.53 -33.59 3.36
C ALA A 512 27.80 -32.08 3.44
N PHE A 513 26.99 -31.27 2.76
CA PHE A 513 27.13 -29.81 2.73
C PHE A 513 26.16 -29.09 3.67
N GLU A 514 25.40 -29.80 4.50
CA GLU A 514 24.55 -29.20 5.53
C GLU A 514 25.39 -28.79 6.74
N PRO A 515 25.05 -27.67 7.41
CA PRO A 515 25.78 -27.23 8.59
C PRO A 515 25.62 -28.24 9.74
N PHE A 516 26.69 -28.45 10.50
CA PHE A 516 26.77 -29.35 11.67
C PHE A 516 26.67 -30.85 11.37
N PHE A 517 26.61 -31.23 10.09
CA PHE A 517 26.67 -32.64 9.70
C PHE A 517 28.11 -33.14 9.79
N THR A 518 28.36 -34.15 10.64
CA THR A 518 29.66 -34.80 10.76
C THR A 518 29.51 -36.25 11.22
N THR A 519 30.37 -37.13 10.72
CA THR A 519 30.51 -38.52 11.18
C THR A 519 31.61 -38.66 12.24
N GLU A 520 32.28 -37.57 12.61
CA GLU A 520 33.39 -37.56 13.56
C GLU A 520 32.95 -36.98 14.91
N THR A 521 33.29 -37.66 16.00
CA THR A 521 33.00 -37.22 17.37
C THR A 521 33.69 -35.91 17.78
N ARG A 522 34.71 -35.44 17.03
CA ARG A 522 35.46 -34.20 17.28
C ARG A 522 35.29 -33.12 16.20
N GLY A 523 34.56 -33.40 15.13
CA GLY A 523 34.34 -32.47 14.03
C GLY A 523 33.25 -31.44 14.33
N THR A 524 33.39 -30.22 13.79
CA THR A 524 32.37 -29.15 13.93
C THR A 524 31.21 -29.30 12.93
N GLY A 525 31.42 -30.10 11.89
CA GLY A 525 30.47 -30.26 10.78
C GLY A 525 30.28 -29.00 9.93
N LEU A 526 31.14 -27.99 10.07
CA LEU A 526 31.05 -26.73 9.33
C LEU A 526 31.96 -26.66 8.11
N GLY A 527 33.00 -27.50 8.01
CA GLY A 527 34.04 -27.36 6.97
C GLY A 527 33.51 -27.46 5.54
N LEU A 528 32.69 -28.47 5.23
CA LEU A 528 32.10 -28.64 3.89
C LEU A 528 31.02 -27.58 3.60
N TYR A 529 30.22 -27.22 4.61
CA TYR A 529 29.27 -26.12 4.50
C TYR A 529 29.98 -24.80 4.14
N LEU A 530 31.05 -24.46 4.87
CA LEU A 530 31.87 -23.28 4.62
C LEU A 530 32.52 -23.32 3.23
N ALA A 531 33.06 -24.47 2.82
CA ALA A 531 33.60 -24.63 1.47
C ALA A 531 32.55 -24.31 0.39
N ARG A 532 31.30 -24.73 0.58
CA ARG A 532 30.20 -24.41 -0.34
C ARG A 532 29.83 -22.93 -0.35
N GLU A 533 29.73 -22.31 0.82
CA GLU A 533 29.42 -20.87 0.92
C GLU A 533 30.54 -20.01 0.30
N LEU A 534 31.82 -20.35 0.55
CA LEU A 534 32.97 -19.65 -0.04
C LEU A 534 33.04 -19.85 -1.56
N CYS A 535 32.80 -21.05 -2.08
CA CYS A 535 32.71 -21.27 -3.53
C CYS A 535 31.58 -20.43 -4.14
N SER A 536 30.38 -20.47 -3.54
CA SER A 536 29.22 -19.70 -4.00
C SER A 536 29.49 -18.19 -3.99
N ALA A 537 30.14 -17.68 -2.95
CA ALA A 537 30.52 -16.27 -2.84
C ALA A 537 31.48 -15.83 -3.97
N ASN A 538 32.33 -16.74 -4.47
CA ASN A 538 33.24 -16.50 -5.60
C ASN A 538 32.64 -16.92 -6.96
N GLY A 539 31.34 -17.19 -7.04
CA GLY A 539 30.68 -17.62 -8.28
C GLY A 539 31.07 -19.01 -8.78
N ALA A 540 31.75 -19.81 -7.96
CA ALA A 540 32.12 -21.19 -8.23
C ALA A 540 31.12 -22.16 -7.61
N THR A 541 31.10 -23.40 -8.10
CA THR A 541 30.32 -24.49 -7.51
C THR A 541 31.26 -25.56 -6.96
N VAL A 542 30.86 -26.19 -5.85
CA VAL A 542 31.54 -27.37 -5.31
C VAL A 542 30.55 -28.53 -5.27
N ARG A 543 30.98 -29.69 -5.75
CA ARG A 543 30.18 -30.93 -5.73
C ARG A 543 31.05 -32.14 -5.43
N TYR A 544 30.42 -33.23 -5.02
CA TYR A 544 31.08 -34.52 -4.86
C TYR A 544 30.71 -35.46 -6.01
N GLU A 545 31.71 -36.01 -6.69
CA GLU A 545 31.54 -37.03 -7.73
C GLU A 545 31.96 -38.38 -7.12
N SER A 546 31.04 -39.35 -7.15
CA SER A 546 31.31 -40.70 -6.64
C SER A 546 32.33 -41.44 -7.50
N ALA A 547 33.01 -42.42 -6.89
CA ALA A 547 33.92 -43.30 -7.61
C ALA A 547 33.20 -44.00 -8.76
N SER A 548 33.84 -44.04 -9.94
CA SER A 548 33.32 -44.70 -11.14
C SER A 548 34.46 -45.46 -11.81
N GLY A 549 34.35 -46.79 -11.81
CA GLY A 549 35.40 -47.67 -12.35
C GLY A 549 36.74 -47.46 -11.64
N ALA A 550 37.77 -47.06 -12.40
CA ALA A 550 39.14 -46.84 -11.91
C ALA A 550 39.39 -45.46 -11.27
N SER A 551 38.39 -44.56 -11.22
CA SER A 551 38.54 -43.23 -10.63
C SER A 551 37.98 -43.17 -9.21
N PRO A 552 38.77 -42.76 -8.21
CA PRO A 552 38.27 -42.56 -6.85
C PRO A 552 37.27 -41.41 -6.77
N GLY A 553 36.49 -41.40 -5.69
CA GLY A 553 35.58 -40.30 -5.37
C GLY A 553 36.34 -38.99 -5.23
N ALA A 554 35.72 -37.88 -5.62
CA ALA A 554 36.39 -36.59 -5.62
C ALA A 554 35.45 -35.42 -5.36
N PHE A 555 35.94 -34.42 -4.65
CA PHE A 555 35.33 -33.09 -4.65
C PHE A 555 35.80 -32.32 -5.87
N ILE A 556 34.85 -31.69 -6.57
CA ILE A 556 35.10 -30.92 -7.78
C ILE A 556 34.67 -29.49 -7.53
N ILE A 557 35.60 -28.55 -7.73
CA ILE A 557 35.32 -27.11 -7.75
C ILE A 557 35.31 -26.66 -9.22
N GLU A 558 34.17 -26.17 -9.68
CA GLU A 558 34.01 -25.60 -11.02
C GLU A 558 33.89 -24.07 -10.88
N PRO A 559 34.88 -23.28 -11.34
CA PRO A 559 34.76 -21.82 -11.41
C PRO A 559 33.68 -21.40 -12.42
N ARG A 560 33.24 -20.14 -12.32
CA ARG A 560 32.23 -19.54 -13.21
C ARG A 560 32.63 -19.66 -14.68
N ALA A 561 31.68 -20.02 -15.56
CA ALA A 561 31.91 -20.23 -16.99
C ALA A 561 32.04 -18.94 -17.84
N GLU A 562 31.97 -17.76 -17.22
CA GLU A 562 32.00 -16.48 -17.94
C GLU A 562 33.33 -15.76 -17.69
N ARG A 563 34.06 -15.49 -18.79
CA ARG A 563 35.35 -14.78 -18.91
C ARG A 563 36.62 -15.62 -18.99
N VAL A 564 36.58 -16.76 -19.67
CA VAL A 564 37.78 -17.28 -20.37
C VAL A 564 37.63 -17.02 -21.87
N THR A 565 37.51 -15.74 -22.24
CA THR A 565 37.62 -15.31 -23.64
C THR A 565 38.43 -14.03 -23.71
N ALA A 566 39.55 -14.17 -24.42
CA ALA A 566 40.53 -13.18 -24.89
C ALA A 566 41.47 -12.59 -23.84
#